data_AF-A0A2D8IRM4-F1
#
_entry.id   AF-A0A2D8IRM4-F1
#
_cell.length_a   1.000
_cell.length_b   1.000
_cell.length_c   1.000
_cell.angle_alpha   90.00
_cell.angle_beta   90.00
_cell.angle_gamma   90.00
#
_symmetry.space_group_name_H-M   'P 1'
#
loop_
_entity.id
_entity.type
_entity.pdbx_description
1 polymer ?
#
loop_
_entity_poly.entity_id
_entity_poly.type
_entity_poly.pdbx_seq_one_letter_code
_entity_poly.pdbx_strand_id
1 'polypeptide(L)'
;MLPRLKAPLPALLLAALLASPVAFAATEGLKLPKLGESSSSLFSPEYEHQLGRTWLRMFRSQAPTLNDPLLFDYLENLIYELAVHSELQDRRLELVVVDNPTINAFAVPGGVIGIHNGLLNYAQTEDELATVIAHEIAHLSQRHFSRRVEFARGQQPFNLAAMLAGFVLLATTGSDAGMAAISAAQAAAQDAALRYSRSNEAEADRVGMQTLAAAGFNPEAAPAMFERMLQASRYSSANRIPEFLRSHPLSENRIADTRNRARQLPAPRETRDDSQFQRMRARVQVQLAGTPEEAVQRFRGELSGTPRDAEAARYGLVLALIEAGRADEAGKELATLTDKAPNTLEYLLADAELHLLRGEAALAVEQLQRQLRLRPGNHPLTMAYARALMRDQKPHIAESVLVEQSKQRPNDPGLWYLLAEVQGLAGNILGLHQSRAEYFILNGVLDQAEQQLGYALKLAGTDHVTSSRINARLADIGEMRERMEGF
;
A
#
# COMPACT_ATOMS: atom_id res chain seq x y z
N MET A 1 95.99 31.32 -1.72
CA MET A 1 96.17 31.00 -0.28
C MET A 1 94.91 31.45 0.46
N LEU A 2 94.47 30.74 1.51
CA LEU A 2 93.37 31.17 2.40
C LEU A 2 93.88 32.27 3.35
N PRO A 3 93.06 33.29 3.70
CA PRO A 3 92.16 33.24 4.88
C PRO A 3 90.72 33.69 4.55
N ARG A 4 89.64 33.04 5.02
CA ARG A 4 89.05 32.91 6.38
C ARG A 4 88.09 34.04 6.82
N LEU A 5 86.87 33.59 7.19
CA LEU A 5 86.06 33.93 8.38
C LEU A 5 84.92 34.98 8.35
N LYS A 6 83.81 34.54 8.98
CA LYS A 6 82.67 35.24 9.62
C LYS A 6 81.51 35.76 8.74
N ALA A 7 80.34 35.15 8.97
CA ALA A 7 79.02 35.74 8.76
C ALA A 7 78.61 36.62 9.98
N PRO A 8 77.51 37.40 9.93
CA PRO A 8 76.15 36.82 10.05
C PRO A 8 75.07 37.43 9.12
N LEU A 9 73.85 36.87 9.20
CA LEU A 9 72.56 37.45 8.74
C LEU A 9 72.21 38.74 9.55
N PRO A 10 71.22 39.61 9.16
CA PRO A 10 69.93 39.25 8.54
C PRO A 10 69.27 40.25 7.54
N ALA A 11 68.02 39.95 7.12
CA ALA A 11 66.96 40.89 6.65
C ALA A 11 67.14 41.55 5.25
N LEU A 12 66.11 41.99 4.49
CA LEU A 12 64.63 41.89 4.59
C LEU A 12 63.95 42.02 3.19
N LEU A 13 62.72 41.49 3.05
CA LEU A 13 61.57 41.95 2.22
C LEU A 13 61.72 42.50 0.76
N LEU A 14 61.08 41.79 -0.19
CA LEU A 14 60.14 42.32 -1.22
C LEU A 14 59.42 41.10 -1.87
N ALA A 15 58.15 40.75 -1.59
CA ALA A 15 56.85 41.43 -1.75
C ALA A 15 56.26 41.33 -3.18
N ALA A 16 55.20 40.51 -3.34
CA ALA A 16 54.32 40.45 -4.52
C ALA A 16 52.88 40.08 -4.10
N LEU A 17 51.90 40.73 -4.71
CA LEU A 17 50.45 40.70 -4.44
C LEU A 17 49.71 40.46 -5.78
N LEU A 18 48.50 39.91 -5.90
CA LEU A 18 47.45 39.36 -5.01
C LEU A 18 46.57 38.42 -5.91
N ALA A 19 45.54 37.65 -5.52
CA ALA A 19 44.80 37.41 -4.26
C ALA A 19 44.21 35.98 -4.25
N SER A 20 43.59 35.57 -3.13
CA SER A 20 42.73 34.38 -3.03
C SER A 20 41.39 34.75 -2.37
N PRO A 21 40.23 34.29 -2.89
CA PRO A 21 38.95 34.54 -2.25
C PRO A 21 38.78 33.69 -0.98
N VAL A 22 38.37 34.31 0.12
CA VAL A 22 37.92 33.58 1.31
C VAL A 22 36.50 33.08 1.04
N ALA A 23 36.38 31.83 0.60
CA ALA A 23 35.11 31.13 0.55
C ALA A 23 34.65 30.81 1.98
N PHE A 24 33.69 31.58 2.49
CA PHE A 24 33.03 31.28 3.76
C PHE A 24 32.26 29.94 3.65
N ALA A 25 32.25 29.15 4.71
CA ALA A 25 31.64 27.83 4.68
C ALA A 25 30.11 27.89 4.57
N ALA A 26 29.56 27.18 3.58
CA ALA A 26 28.13 26.89 3.45
C ALA A 26 27.93 25.36 3.51
N THR A 27 28.21 24.77 4.68
CA THR A 27 28.11 23.32 4.91
C THR A 27 26.83 22.94 5.65
N GLU A 28 25.69 23.43 5.18
CA GLU A 28 24.37 22.89 5.52
C GLU A 28 23.88 21.95 4.40
N GLY A 29 23.15 20.89 4.74
CA GLY A 29 22.43 20.04 3.78
C GLY A 29 23.15 18.77 3.28
N LEU A 30 24.48 18.76 3.15
CA LEU A 30 25.21 17.56 2.68
C LEU A 30 25.35 16.47 3.76
N LYS A 31 24.26 15.73 3.99
CA LYS A 31 24.29 14.43 4.67
C LYS A 31 25.06 13.42 3.80
N LEU A 32 26.37 13.30 4.02
CA LEU A 32 27.18 12.24 3.42
C LEU A 32 26.63 10.86 3.84
N PRO A 33 26.52 9.89 2.91
CA PRO A 33 26.20 8.51 3.28
C PRO A 33 27.21 7.94 4.29
N LYS A 34 26.74 7.11 5.23
CA LYS A 34 27.62 6.39 6.14
C LYS A 34 28.43 5.35 5.37
N LEU A 35 29.66 5.70 5.01
CA LEU A 35 30.63 4.79 4.39
C LEU A 35 30.99 3.67 5.37
N GLY A 36 30.24 2.56 5.30
CA GLY A 36 30.33 1.42 6.21
C GLY A 36 29.18 0.42 6.06
N GLU A 37 27.98 0.88 5.69
CA GLU A 37 26.90 -0.03 5.28
C GLU A 37 27.15 -0.51 3.85
N SER A 38 27.54 -1.78 3.67
CA SER A 38 27.60 -2.38 2.34
C SER A 38 26.19 -2.63 1.80
N SER A 39 25.96 -2.28 0.54
CA SER A 39 24.68 -2.54 -0.16
C SER A 39 24.32 -4.04 -0.19
N SER A 40 25.33 -4.91 -0.17
CA SER A 40 25.24 -6.37 -0.09
C SER A 40 25.04 -6.93 1.33
N SER A 41 24.94 -6.10 2.37
CA SER A 41 24.57 -6.59 3.70
C SER A 41 23.11 -7.02 3.74
N LEU A 42 22.83 -8.10 4.49
CA LEU A 42 21.48 -8.69 4.66
C LEU A 42 20.50 -7.80 5.45
N PHE A 43 20.90 -6.55 5.73
CA PHE A 43 20.17 -5.52 6.44
C PHE A 43 20.37 -4.14 5.77
N SER A 44 20.79 -4.09 4.50
CA SER A 44 20.80 -2.83 3.74
C SER A 44 19.36 -2.42 3.38
N PRO A 45 19.03 -1.11 3.30
CA PRO A 45 17.69 -0.66 2.92
C PRO A 45 17.26 -1.17 1.53
N GLU A 46 18.23 -1.38 0.62
CA GLU A 46 17.96 -1.90 -0.71
C GLU A 46 17.70 -3.42 -0.71
N TYR A 47 18.40 -4.18 0.13
CA TYR A 47 18.08 -5.59 0.35
C TYR A 47 16.69 -5.76 0.97
N GLU A 48 16.32 -4.92 1.94
CA GLU A 48 14.97 -4.88 2.50
C GLU A 48 13.91 -4.52 1.45
N HIS A 49 14.20 -3.58 0.55
CA HIS A 49 13.32 -3.24 -0.57
C HIS A 49 13.09 -4.44 -1.51
N GLN A 50 14.16 -5.10 -1.96
CA GLN A 50 14.07 -6.24 -2.87
C GLN A 50 13.41 -7.48 -2.22
N LEU A 51 13.63 -7.68 -0.92
CA LEU A 51 12.94 -8.69 -0.12
C LEU A 51 11.43 -8.39 -0.06
N GLY A 52 11.04 -7.14 0.18
CA GLY A 52 9.66 -6.66 0.15
C GLY A 52 8.96 -6.87 -1.19
N ARG A 53 9.58 -6.43 -2.29
CA ARG A 53 9.06 -6.64 -3.67
C ARG A 53 8.88 -8.13 -3.98
N THR A 54 9.75 -8.99 -3.45
CA THR A 54 9.69 -10.45 -3.67
C THR A 54 8.60 -11.10 -2.83
N TRP A 55 8.47 -10.72 -1.56
CA TRP A 55 7.36 -11.15 -0.71
C TRP A 55 6.00 -10.73 -1.30
N LEU A 56 5.87 -9.50 -1.79
CA LEU A 56 4.62 -8.99 -2.37
C LEU A 56 4.17 -9.81 -3.61
N ARG A 57 5.11 -10.25 -4.45
CA ARG A 57 4.83 -11.17 -5.57
C ARG A 57 4.32 -12.53 -5.08
N MET A 58 4.99 -13.11 -4.08
CA MET A 58 4.58 -14.40 -3.47
C MET A 58 3.25 -14.31 -2.71
N PHE A 59 2.93 -13.15 -2.14
CA PHE A 59 1.65 -12.90 -1.49
C PHE A 59 0.52 -12.79 -2.52
N ARG A 60 0.70 -11.99 -3.58
CA ARG A 60 -0.28 -11.82 -4.67
C ARG A 60 -0.54 -13.12 -5.47
N SER A 61 0.36 -14.10 -5.45
CA SER A 61 0.10 -15.43 -6.06
C SER A 61 -0.72 -16.38 -5.18
N GLN A 62 -0.96 -16.04 -3.90
CA GLN A 62 -1.57 -16.92 -2.90
C GLN A 62 -2.80 -16.32 -2.19
N ALA A 63 -2.86 -14.99 -2.06
CA ALA A 63 -3.92 -14.27 -1.35
C ALA A 63 -4.90 -13.58 -2.34
N PRO A 64 -6.21 -13.56 -2.04
CA PRO A 64 -7.16 -12.76 -2.81
C PRO A 64 -6.93 -11.26 -2.55
N THR A 65 -6.68 -10.49 -3.61
CA THR A 65 -6.46 -9.04 -3.53
C THR A 65 -7.50 -8.28 -4.36
N LEU A 66 -7.97 -7.15 -3.84
CA LEU A 66 -8.91 -6.29 -4.56
C LEU A 66 -8.22 -5.54 -5.72
N ASN A 67 -9.02 -5.20 -6.73
CA ASN A 67 -8.67 -4.29 -7.82
C ASN A 67 -9.72 -3.16 -7.87
N ASP A 68 -9.63 -2.24 -6.89
CA ASP A 68 -10.51 -1.08 -6.79
C ASP A 68 -9.69 0.22 -6.75
N PRO A 69 -9.43 0.84 -7.92
CA PRO A 69 -8.64 2.06 -8.04
C PRO A 69 -9.02 3.18 -7.07
N LEU A 70 -10.32 3.31 -6.73
CA LEU A 70 -10.81 4.36 -5.83
C LEU A 70 -10.43 4.12 -4.37
N LEU A 71 -10.57 2.86 -3.91
CA LEU A 71 -10.16 2.46 -2.56
C LEU A 71 -8.63 2.46 -2.41
N PHE A 72 -7.89 2.06 -3.46
CA PHE A 72 -6.43 2.15 -3.48
C PHE A 72 -5.95 3.60 -3.42
N ASP A 73 -6.49 4.51 -4.24
CA ASP A 73 -6.06 5.92 -4.23
C ASP A 73 -6.38 6.58 -2.88
N TYR A 74 -7.53 6.28 -2.26
CA TYR A 74 -7.83 6.72 -0.88
C TYR A 74 -6.81 6.20 0.14
N LEU A 75 -6.56 4.89 0.18
CA LEU A 75 -5.65 4.28 1.16
C LEU A 75 -4.19 4.68 0.94
N GLU A 76 -3.73 4.82 -0.30
CA GLU A 76 -2.39 5.34 -0.60
C GLU A 76 -2.24 6.79 -0.15
N ASN A 77 -3.23 7.67 -0.39
CA ASN A 77 -3.20 9.05 0.10
C ASN A 77 -3.12 9.12 1.63
N LEU A 78 -3.91 8.32 2.36
CA LEU A 78 -3.87 8.23 3.82
C LEU A 78 -2.53 7.67 4.35
N ILE A 79 -1.98 6.65 3.67
CA ILE A 79 -0.65 6.11 3.97
C ILE A 79 0.43 7.18 3.77
N TYR A 80 0.39 7.96 2.68
CA TYR A 80 1.37 9.02 2.43
C TYR A 80 1.23 10.20 3.39
N GLU A 81 0.01 10.60 3.78
CA GLU A 81 -0.22 11.61 4.82
C GLU A 81 0.47 11.21 6.13
N LEU A 82 0.19 10.01 6.64
CA LEU A 82 0.82 9.48 7.86
C LEU A 82 2.34 9.29 7.70
N ALA A 83 2.79 8.74 6.58
CA ALA A 83 4.21 8.48 6.33
C ALA A 83 5.04 9.76 6.28
N VAL A 84 4.48 10.88 5.79
CA VAL A 84 5.17 12.19 5.77
C VAL A 84 5.52 12.69 7.18
N HIS A 85 4.63 12.46 8.14
CA HIS A 85 4.78 12.86 9.55
C HIS A 85 5.48 11.81 10.43
N SER A 86 5.81 10.64 9.88
CA SER A 86 6.47 9.53 10.59
C SER A 86 8.00 9.60 10.57
N GLU A 87 8.65 8.79 11.43
CA GLU A 87 10.11 8.57 11.43
C GLU A 87 10.62 7.74 10.22
N LEU A 88 9.76 7.36 9.28
CA LEU A 88 10.10 6.48 8.14
C LEU A 88 11.10 7.14 7.17
N GLN A 89 12.26 6.50 7.01
CA GLN A 89 13.37 6.99 6.19
C GLN A 89 13.24 6.62 4.71
N ASP A 90 12.94 5.35 4.38
CA ASP A 90 12.66 4.91 3.01
C ASP A 90 11.15 4.95 2.77
N ARG A 91 10.71 5.87 1.90
CA ARG A 91 9.30 6.14 1.59
C ARG A 91 8.86 5.49 0.28
N ARG A 92 9.58 4.48 -0.22
CA ARG A 92 9.15 3.56 -1.31
C ARG A 92 8.06 2.61 -0.81
N LEU A 93 6.94 3.17 -0.40
CA LEU A 93 5.77 2.47 0.09
C LEU A 93 4.94 1.91 -1.06
N GLU A 94 4.35 0.72 -0.86
CA GLU A 94 3.33 0.18 -1.75
C GLU A 94 2.24 -0.55 -0.97
N LEU A 95 1.00 -0.37 -1.42
CA LEU A 95 -0.20 -0.96 -0.84
C LEU A 95 -0.53 -2.32 -1.47
N VAL A 96 -1.07 -3.23 -0.65
CA VAL A 96 -1.91 -4.33 -1.10
C VAL A 96 -3.20 -4.36 -0.29
N VAL A 97 -4.35 -4.24 -0.98
CA VAL A 97 -5.66 -4.42 -0.34
C VAL A 97 -6.08 -5.87 -0.51
N VAL A 98 -6.27 -6.56 0.61
CA VAL A 98 -6.68 -7.97 0.68
C VAL A 98 -8.19 -8.05 0.73
N ASP A 99 -8.80 -8.94 -0.04
CA ASP A 99 -10.22 -9.22 0.04
C ASP A 99 -10.49 -10.24 1.15
N ASN A 100 -10.75 -9.74 2.36
CA ASN A 100 -10.93 -10.55 3.55
C ASN A 100 -11.71 -9.76 4.64
N PRO A 101 -12.87 -10.25 5.11
CA PRO A 101 -13.67 -9.56 6.14
C PRO A 101 -13.02 -9.52 7.54
N THR A 102 -11.83 -10.11 7.77
CA THR A 102 -11.13 -9.98 9.06
C THR A 102 -10.62 -8.56 9.30
N ILE A 103 -10.53 -8.16 10.57
CA ILE A 103 -9.71 -7.00 10.96
C ILE A 103 -8.24 -7.41 10.83
N ASN A 104 -7.56 -6.89 9.81
CA ASN A 104 -6.12 -7.05 9.67
C ASN A 104 -5.47 -5.87 8.92
N ALA A 105 -4.23 -5.60 9.31
CA ALA A 105 -3.24 -4.87 8.53
C ALA A 105 -1.87 -5.46 8.88
N PHE A 106 -0.87 -5.25 8.01
CA PHE A 106 0.49 -5.71 8.25
C PHE A 106 1.53 -4.88 7.49
N ALA A 107 2.71 -4.72 8.07
CA ALA A 107 3.91 -4.26 7.41
C ALA A 107 4.95 -5.39 7.23
N VAL A 108 5.55 -5.46 6.04
CA VAL A 108 6.76 -6.27 5.78
C VAL A 108 7.86 -5.39 5.18
N PRO A 109 9.14 -5.83 5.11
CA PRO A 109 10.27 -5.00 4.68
C PRO A 109 10.06 -4.34 3.32
N GLY A 110 10.82 -3.28 3.07
CA GLY A 110 10.80 -2.64 1.76
C GLY A 110 9.56 -1.80 1.46
N GLY A 111 8.81 -1.41 2.50
CA GLY A 111 7.68 -0.48 2.42
C GLY A 111 6.35 -1.11 2.01
N VAL A 112 6.21 -2.45 2.04
CA VAL A 112 4.94 -3.10 1.72
C VAL A 112 4.00 -3.01 2.93
N ILE A 113 2.83 -2.39 2.71
CA ILE A 113 1.74 -2.30 3.68
C ILE A 113 0.54 -3.06 3.11
N GLY A 114 0.05 -4.04 3.87
CA GLY A 114 -1.19 -4.76 3.58
C GLY A 114 -2.34 -4.29 4.45
N ILE A 115 -3.52 -4.17 3.86
CA ILE A 115 -4.77 -3.79 4.55
C ILE A 115 -5.87 -4.75 4.10
N HIS A 116 -6.56 -5.40 5.04
CA HIS A 116 -7.76 -6.17 4.69
C HIS A 116 -8.94 -5.21 4.55
N ASN A 117 -9.78 -5.37 3.53
CA ASN A 117 -10.99 -4.54 3.37
C ASN A 117 -11.89 -4.62 4.62
N GLY A 118 -11.93 -5.76 5.31
CA GLY A 118 -12.56 -5.91 6.62
C GLY A 118 -12.17 -4.85 7.66
N LEU A 119 -10.92 -4.37 7.69
CA LEU A 119 -10.49 -3.31 8.62
C LEU A 119 -11.35 -2.05 8.50
N LEU A 120 -11.65 -1.59 7.28
CA LEU A 120 -12.46 -0.40 7.06
C LEU A 120 -13.90 -0.62 7.55
N ASN A 121 -14.45 -1.83 7.37
CA ASN A 121 -15.79 -2.19 7.83
C ASN A 121 -15.95 -2.14 9.36
N TYR A 122 -14.90 -2.47 10.12
CA TYR A 122 -14.92 -2.38 11.59
C TYR A 122 -14.54 -0.99 12.12
N ALA A 123 -13.72 -0.22 11.42
CA ALA A 123 -13.40 1.17 11.80
C ALA A 123 -14.65 2.06 11.70
N GLN A 124 -14.82 2.96 12.68
CA GLN A 124 -15.99 3.83 12.79
C GLN A 124 -15.72 5.27 12.36
N THR A 125 -14.45 5.70 12.34
CA THR A 125 -13.96 6.97 11.74
C THR A 125 -12.59 6.76 11.07
N GLU A 126 -12.16 7.73 10.26
CA GLU A 126 -10.84 7.77 9.63
C GLU A 126 -9.70 7.73 10.65
N ASP A 127 -9.81 8.42 11.80
CA ASP A 127 -8.78 8.41 12.86
C ASP A 127 -8.46 6.99 13.38
N GLU A 128 -9.45 6.09 13.38
CA GLU A 128 -9.32 4.71 13.84
C GLU A 128 -8.67 3.80 12.79
N LEU A 129 -8.93 4.05 11.50
CA LEU A 129 -8.19 3.43 10.40
C LEU A 129 -6.74 3.94 10.39
N ALA A 130 -6.56 5.26 10.51
CA ALA A 130 -5.27 5.94 10.57
C ALA A 130 -4.40 5.46 11.74
N THR A 131 -5.01 5.14 12.90
CA THR A 131 -4.33 4.50 14.04
C THR A 131 -3.59 3.23 13.60
N VAL A 132 -4.29 2.32 12.91
CA VAL A 132 -3.75 1.02 12.52
C VAL A 132 -2.67 1.19 11.44
N ILE A 133 -2.89 2.08 10.47
CA ILE A 133 -1.90 2.39 9.44
C ILE A 133 -0.65 3.04 10.06
N ALA A 134 -0.80 3.91 11.06
CA ALA A 134 0.33 4.52 11.77
C ALA A 134 1.12 3.50 12.61
N HIS A 135 0.46 2.46 13.15
CA HIS A 135 1.11 1.32 13.82
C HIS A 135 1.99 0.52 12.85
N GLU A 136 1.48 0.21 11.66
CA GLU A 136 2.25 -0.48 10.62
C GLU A 136 3.40 0.37 10.06
N ILE A 137 3.19 1.68 9.88
CA ILE A 137 4.26 2.62 9.53
C ILE A 137 5.33 2.70 10.64
N ALA A 138 4.95 2.57 11.92
CA ALA A 138 5.91 2.46 13.02
C ALA A 138 6.69 1.14 12.99
N HIS A 139 6.07 0.00 12.63
CA HIS A 139 6.80 -1.26 12.41
C HIS A 139 7.85 -1.15 11.29
N LEU A 140 7.56 -0.38 10.23
CA LEU A 140 8.51 -0.05 9.17
C LEU A 140 9.62 0.89 9.65
N SER A 141 9.27 2.04 10.24
CA SER A 141 10.26 3.06 10.63
C SER A 141 11.22 2.55 11.69
N GLN A 142 10.71 1.74 12.63
CA GLN A 142 11.49 1.11 13.69
C GLN A 142 12.10 -0.24 13.26
N ARG A 143 11.99 -0.61 11.98
CA ARG A 143 12.57 -1.81 11.33
C ARG A 143 12.37 -3.09 12.15
N HIS A 144 11.17 -3.28 12.71
CA HIS A 144 10.88 -4.36 13.67
C HIS A 144 11.08 -5.76 13.08
N PHE A 145 10.82 -5.95 11.79
CA PHE A 145 11.14 -7.19 11.08
C PHE A 145 12.64 -7.51 11.14
N SER A 146 13.48 -6.54 10.81
CA SER A 146 14.93 -6.72 10.65
C SER A 146 15.61 -6.97 11.98
N ARG A 147 15.23 -6.21 13.01
CA ARG A 147 15.68 -6.46 14.39
C ARG A 147 15.20 -7.83 14.91
N ARG A 148 14.00 -8.30 14.51
CA ARG A 148 13.50 -9.66 14.81
C ARG A 148 14.30 -10.76 14.08
N VAL A 149 14.72 -10.54 12.84
CA VAL A 149 15.60 -11.46 12.08
C VAL A 149 16.97 -11.57 12.73
N GLU A 150 17.55 -10.43 13.13
CA GLU A 150 18.84 -10.38 13.84
C GLU A 150 18.75 -11.11 15.20
N PHE A 151 17.69 -10.85 15.98
CA PHE A 151 17.42 -11.56 17.23
C PHE A 151 17.29 -13.07 17.04
N ALA A 152 16.55 -13.52 16.02
CA ALA A 152 16.35 -14.94 15.72
C ALA A 152 17.67 -15.65 15.33
N ARG A 153 18.52 -14.99 14.54
CA ARG A 153 19.86 -15.49 14.17
C ARG A 153 20.79 -15.68 15.37
N GLY A 154 20.60 -14.91 16.44
CA GLY A 154 21.31 -15.10 17.71
C GLY A 154 20.85 -16.32 18.52
N GLN A 155 19.74 -16.96 18.14
CA GLN A 155 19.11 -18.06 18.89
C GLN A 155 19.29 -19.43 18.20
N GLN A 156 19.12 -19.50 16.87
CA GLN A 156 19.11 -20.75 16.06
C GLN A 156 19.59 -20.49 14.61
N PRO A 157 20.01 -21.53 13.86
CA PRO A 157 20.26 -21.40 12.43
C PRO A 157 19.01 -20.89 11.69
N PHE A 158 19.21 -19.88 10.84
CA PHE A 158 18.14 -19.09 10.22
C PHE A 158 17.94 -19.47 8.75
N ASN A 159 16.69 -19.75 8.37
CA ASN A 159 16.24 -19.97 7.00
C ASN A 159 15.25 -18.85 6.62
N LEU A 160 15.48 -18.18 5.48
CA LEU A 160 14.68 -17.02 5.06
C LEU A 160 13.41 -17.46 4.33
N ALA A 161 13.48 -18.46 3.44
CA ALA A 161 12.36 -19.12 2.76
C ALA A 161 11.19 -19.42 3.70
N ALA A 162 11.48 -20.20 4.74
CA ALA A 162 10.51 -20.67 5.72
C ALA A 162 9.86 -19.51 6.48
N MET A 163 10.59 -18.41 6.69
CA MET A 163 10.08 -17.22 7.35
C MET A 163 9.22 -16.36 6.40
N LEU A 164 9.60 -16.19 5.13
CA LEU A 164 8.79 -15.47 4.14
C LEU A 164 7.48 -16.20 3.85
N ALA A 165 7.54 -17.52 3.64
CA ALA A 165 6.37 -18.38 3.52
C ALA A 165 5.50 -18.32 4.79
N GLY A 166 6.14 -18.34 5.97
CA GLY A 166 5.47 -18.12 7.26
C GLY A 166 4.72 -16.78 7.33
N PHE A 167 5.25 -15.69 6.76
CA PHE A 167 4.52 -14.42 6.70
C PHE A 167 3.37 -14.41 5.70
N VAL A 168 3.46 -15.12 4.56
CA VAL A 168 2.31 -15.28 3.66
C VAL A 168 1.19 -16.06 4.35
N LEU A 169 1.52 -17.13 5.08
CA LEU A 169 0.55 -17.89 5.88
C LEU A 169 -0.05 -17.05 7.02
N LEU A 170 0.75 -16.31 7.78
CA LEU A 170 0.26 -15.44 8.86
C LEU A 170 -0.65 -14.31 8.37
N ALA A 171 -0.48 -13.85 7.13
CA ALA A 171 -1.31 -12.82 6.49
C ALA A 171 -2.50 -13.37 5.68
N THR A 172 -2.72 -14.69 5.67
CA THR A 172 -3.84 -15.33 4.95
C THR A 172 -4.68 -16.28 5.82
N THR A 173 -4.13 -16.82 6.91
CA THR A 173 -4.82 -17.74 7.82
C THR A 173 -4.71 -17.35 9.30
N GLY A 174 -3.66 -16.60 9.65
CA GLY A 174 -3.24 -16.35 11.03
C GLY A 174 -3.15 -17.60 11.91
N SER A 175 -2.85 -18.79 11.37
CA SER A 175 -3.02 -20.07 12.08
C SER A 175 -1.74 -20.58 12.74
N ASP A 176 -1.69 -20.58 14.07
CA ASP A 176 -0.55 -21.05 14.89
C ASP A 176 -0.59 -22.59 15.09
N ALA A 177 -0.57 -23.31 13.97
CA ALA A 177 -1.01 -24.70 13.88
C ALA A 177 0.08 -25.75 14.22
N GLY A 178 0.44 -25.86 15.50
CA GLY A 178 1.00 -27.11 16.05
C GLY A 178 2.25 -26.97 16.91
N MET A 179 2.09 -27.07 18.24
CA MET A 179 3.19 -27.19 19.20
C MET A 179 2.91 -28.28 20.23
N ALA A 180 3.69 -29.37 20.20
CA ALA A 180 3.65 -30.45 21.19
C ALA A 180 5.10 -30.79 21.63
N ALA A 181 5.26 -31.21 22.89
CA ALA A 181 6.56 -31.54 23.51
C ALA A 181 7.63 -30.42 23.42
N ILE A 182 7.35 -29.27 24.04
CA ILE A 182 8.29 -28.15 24.16
C ILE A 182 9.31 -28.44 25.30
N SER A 183 10.60 -28.42 24.99
CA SER A 183 11.67 -28.52 26.01
C SER A 183 11.84 -27.20 26.77
N ALA A 184 12.42 -27.25 27.97
CA ALA A 184 12.66 -26.04 28.79
C ALA A 184 13.49 -24.96 28.08
N ALA A 185 14.45 -25.35 27.23
CA ALA A 185 15.24 -24.42 26.41
C ALA A 185 14.38 -23.75 25.32
N GLN A 186 13.51 -24.52 24.63
CA GLN A 186 12.57 -23.97 23.66
C GLN A 186 11.53 -23.05 24.32
N ALA A 187 11.04 -23.41 25.52
CA ALA A 187 10.13 -22.56 26.29
C ALA A 187 10.78 -21.22 26.68
N ALA A 188 12.05 -21.23 27.11
CA ALA A 188 12.81 -20.01 27.41
C ALA A 188 13.04 -19.14 26.16
N ALA A 189 13.34 -19.76 25.01
CA ALA A 189 13.48 -19.06 23.73
C ALA A 189 12.16 -18.45 23.24
N GLN A 190 11.04 -19.16 23.38
CA GLN A 190 9.69 -18.68 23.08
C GLN A 190 9.31 -17.50 23.99
N ASP A 191 9.51 -17.61 25.30
CA ASP A 191 9.27 -16.53 26.27
C ASP A 191 10.14 -15.30 25.99
N ALA A 192 11.39 -15.48 25.57
CA ALA A 192 12.25 -14.39 25.10
C ALA A 192 11.71 -13.73 23.82
N ALA A 193 11.28 -14.50 22.82
CA ALA A 193 10.66 -13.98 21.60
C ALA A 193 9.31 -13.27 21.87
N LEU A 194 8.50 -13.78 22.80
CA LEU A 194 7.24 -13.18 23.23
C LEU A 194 7.46 -11.88 24.01
N ARG A 195 8.50 -11.78 24.86
CA ARG A 195 8.93 -10.50 25.44
C ARG A 195 9.32 -9.51 24.35
N TYR A 196 10.13 -9.96 23.38
CA TYR A 196 10.64 -9.13 22.29
C TYR A 196 9.52 -8.58 21.39
N SER A 197 8.54 -9.42 21.05
CA SER A 197 7.29 -9.00 20.39
C SER A 197 6.56 -7.94 21.20
N ARG A 198 6.34 -8.15 22.51
CA ARG A 198 5.65 -7.16 23.37
C ARG A 198 6.37 -5.82 23.50
N SER A 199 7.71 -5.79 23.47
CA SER A 199 8.46 -4.52 23.42
C SER A 199 8.29 -3.80 22.08
N ASN A 200 8.28 -4.54 20.96
CA ASN A 200 8.06 -3.97 19.64
C ASN A 200 6.64 -3.41 19.50
N GLU A 201 5.63 -4.08 20.06
CA GLU A 201 4.26 -3.58 20.10
C GLU A 201 4.13 -2.27 20.89
N ALA A 202 4.77 -2.17 22.08
CA ALA A 202 4.75 -0.93 22.87
C ALA A 202 5.56 0.21 22.23
N GLU A 203 6.60 -0.11 21.45
CA GLU A 203 7.34 0.85 20.63
C GLU A 203 6.51 1.34 19.44
N ALA A 204 5.79 0.43 18.75
CA ALA A 204 4.89 0.76 17.65
C ALA A 204 3.66 1.56 18.13
N ASP A 205 3.03 1.19 19.25
CA ASP A 205 1.95 1.95 19.89
C ASP A 205 2.39 3.41 20.14
N ARG A 206 3.59 3.59 20.71
CA ARG A 206 4.18 4.90 21.00
C ARG A 206 4.44 5.71 19.72
N VAL A 207 5.18 5.17 18.77
CA VAL A 207 5.60 5.88 17.54
C VAL A 207 4.42 6.12 16.60
N GLY A 208 3.49 5.17 16.51
CA GLY A 208 2.26 5.26 15.75
C GLY A 208 1.37 6.39 16.28
N MET A 209 1.13 6.45 17.59
CA MET A 209 0.36 7.56 18.19
C MET A 209 1.07 8.92 18.05
N GLN A 210 2.41 8.97 18.09
CA GLN A 210 3.17 10.19 17.82
C GLN A 210 3.00 10.64 16.35
N THR A 211 3.02 9.71 15.40
CA THR A 211 2.78 9.95 13.96
C THR A 211 1.35 10.42 13.72
N LEU A 212 0.37 9.75 14.32
CA LEU A 212 -1.07 10.06 14.25
C LEU A 212 -1.36 11.50 14.70
N ALA A 213 -0.85 11.88 15.88
CA ALA A 213 -0.98 13.24 16.42
C ALA A 213 -0.22 14.29 15.56
N ALA A 214 0.95 13.94 15.03
CA ALA A 214 1.74 14.84 14.19
C ALA A 214 1.07 15.12 12.83
N ALA A 215 0.32 14.16 12.28
CA ALA A 215 -0.51 14.31 11.08
C ALA A 215 -1.91 14.91 11.37
N GLY A 216 -2.21 15.28 12.63
CA GLY A 216 -3.45 15.98 12.99
C GLY A 216 -4.69 15.09 13.13
N PHE A 217 -4.53 13.77 13.22
CA PHE A 217 -5.60 12.84 13.60
C PHE A 217 -5.80 12.80 15.12
N ASN A 218 -6.96 12.33 15.57
CA ASN A 218 -7.34 12.28 16.98
C ASN A 218 -6.59 11.18 17.77
N PRO A 219 -5.74 11.50 18.77
CA PRO A 219 -5.03 10.48 19.56
C PRO A 219 -5.92 9.56 20.38
N GLU A 220 -7.14 9.98 20.76
CA GLU A 220 -8.10 9.13 21.50
C GLU A 220 -8.76 8.06 20.60
N ALA A 221 -8.58 8.12 19.27
CA ALA A 221 -9.00 7.06 18.37
C ALA A 221 -8.20 5.76 18.55
N ALA A 222 -6.95 5.86 19.03
CA ALA A 222 -6.10 4.69 19.26
C ALA A 222 -6.65 3.72 20.33
N PRO A 223 -6.94 4.16 21.59
CA PRO A 223 -7.60 3.30 22.56
C PRO A 223 -9.01 2.88 22.12
N ALA A 224 -9.76 3.73 21.40
CA ALA A 224 -11.10 3.39 20.90
C ALA A 224 -11.07 2.24 19.87
N MET A 225 -10.15 2.28 18.92
CA MET A 225 -9.98 1.20 17.93
C MET A 225 -9.49 -0.09 18.59
N PHE A 226 -8.56 -0.01 19.54
CA PHE A 226 -8.11 -1.17 20.30
C PHE A 226 -9.25 -1.80 21.13
N GLU A 227 -10.07 -0.99 21.81
CA GLU A 227 -11.25 -1.49 22.52
C GLU A 227 -12.26 -2.16 21.58
N ARG A 228 -12.43 -1.66 20.35
CA ARG A 228 -13.29 -2.29 19.34
C ARG A 228 -12.71 -3.60 18.78
N MET A 229 -11.40 -3.70 18.58
CA MET A 229 -10.73 -4.96 18.25
C MET A 229 -10.91 -6.00 19.36
N LEU A 230 -10.76 -5.59 20.63
CA LEU A 230 -10.99 -6.45 21.80
C LEU A 230 -12.48 -6.82 21.97
N GLN A 231 -13.40 -5.95 21.60
CA GLN A 231 -14.83 -6.27 21.57
C GLN A 231 -15.13 -7.29 20.46
N ALA A 232 -14.61 -7.08 19.25
CA ALA A 232 -14.78 -8.01 18.13
C ALA A 232 -14.21 -9.41 18.43
N SER A 233 -13.10 -9.50 19.18
CA SER A 233 -12.55 -10.80 19.61
C SER A 233 -13.36 -11.49 20.71
N ARG A 234 -14.00 -10.73 21.61
CA ARG A 234 -14.88 -11.28 22.68
C ARG A 234 -16.17 -11.91 22.16
N TYR A 235 -16.74 -11.38 21.07
CA TYR A 235 -17.93 -11.97 20.41
C TYR A 235 -17.59 -13.04 19.36
N SER A 236 -16.29 -13.33 19.18
CA SER A 236 -15.79 -14.32 18.24
C SER A 236 -15.49 -15.65 18.93
N SER A 237 -16.00 -16.75 18.37
CA SER A 237 -15.57 -18.11 18.72
C SER A 237 -14.06 -18.26 18.52
N ALA A 238 -13.38 -19.20 19.20
CA ALA A 238 -11.91 -19.25 19.27
C ALA A 238 -11.17 -19.16 17.91
N ASN A 239 -11.71 -19.75 16.83
CA ASN A 239 -11.12 -19.67 15.47
C ASN A 239 -11.28 -18.30 14.78
N ARG A 240 -12.05 -17.37 15.35
CA ARG A 240 -12.39 -16.04 14.81
C ARG A 240 -11.77 -14.89 15.60
N ILE A 241 -10.76 -15.14 16.46
CA ILE A 241 -9.91 -14.06 16.98
C ILE A 241 -9.40 -13.26 15.78
N PRO A 242 -9.62 -11.92 15.72
CA PRO A 242 -9.21 -11.09 14.60
C PRO A 242 -7.72 -11.29 14.28
N GLU A 243 -7.40 -11.32 13.00
CA GLU A 243 -6.10 -11.73 12.50
C GLU A 243 -4.99 -10.78 12.97
N PHE A 244 -5.28 -9.48 13.02
CA PHE A 244 -4.44 -8.46 13.65
C PHE A 244 -4.06 -8.81 15.09
N LEU A 245 -4.96 -9.40 15.88
CA LEU A 245 -4.67 -9.74 17.28
C LEU A 245 -3.80 -10.99 17.46
N ARG A 246 -3.46 -11.69 16.37
CA ARG A 246 -2.55 -12.84 16.37
C ARG A 246 -1.12 -12.39 16.05
N SER A 247 -0.95 -11.48 15.09
CA SER A 247 0.32 -10.80 14.80
C SER A 247 0.68 -9.73 15.84
N HIS A 248 -0.32 -9.00 16.35
CA HIS A 248 -0.20 -7.89 17.29
C HIS A 248 -1.05 -8.14 18.55
N PRO A 249 -0.58 -8.98 19.50
CA PRO A 249 -1.35 -9.32 20.70
C PRO A 249 -1.76 -8.08 21.52
N LEU A 250 -3.06 -7.82 21.57
CA LEU A 250 -3.63 -6.73 22.34
C LEU A 250 -3.91 -7.17 23.79
N SER A 251 -3.79 -6.23 24.72
CA SER A 251 -4.08 -6.45 26.14
C SER A 251 -4.71 -5.20 26.76
N GLU A 252 -5.38 -5.38 27.90
CA GLU A 252 -5.95 -4.26 28.66
C GLU A 252 -4.85 -3.28 29.13
N ASN A 253 -3.62 -3.76 29.30
CA ASN A 253 -2.44 -2.91 29.55
C ASN A 253 -2.08 -2.02 28.35
N ARG A 254 -2.18 -2.50 27.10
CA ARG A 254 -1.97 -1.67 25.89
C ARG A 254 -3.06 -0.62 25.75
N ILE A 255 -4.33 -0.98 26.00
CA ILE A 255 -5.46 -0.03 26.02
C ILE A 255 -5.27 1.04 27.10
N ALA A 256 -4.79 0.66 28.29
CA ALA A 256 -4.49 1.61 29.36
C ALA A 256 -3.29 2.52 29.02
N ASP A 257 -2.24 2.00 28.41
CA ASP A 257 -1.07 2.78 27.99
C ASP A 257 -1.41 3.75 26.86
N THR A 258 -2.08 3.31 25.79
CA THR A 258 -2.53 4.20 24.70
C THR A 258 -3.49 5.27 25.20
N ARG A 259 -4.44 4.94 26.08
CA ARG A 259 -5.31 5.93 26.75
C ARG A 259 -4.55 6.92 27.63
N ASN A 260 -3.44 6.50 28.26
CA ASN A 260 -2.58 7.41 29.01
C ASN A 260 -1.72 8.29 28.09
N ARG A 261 -1.33 7.81 26.90
CA ARG A 261 -0.61 8.57 25.86
C ARG A 261 -1.50 9.59 25.14
N ALA A 262 -2.74 9.21 24.79
CA ALA A 262 -3.68 10.09 24.10
C ALA A 262 -3.85 11.44 24.82
N ARG A 263 -4.04 11.38 26.14
CA ARG A 263 -4.13 12.53 27.07
C ARG A 263 -2.88 13.40 27.18
N GLN A 264 -1.73 12.93 26.69
CA GLN A 264 -0.45 13.65 26.70
C GLN A 264 -0.08 14.22 25.31
N LEU A 265 -0.76 13.76 24.27
CA LEU A 265 -0.59 14.23 22.90
C LEU A 265 -1.51 15.44 22.64
N PRO A 266 -1.17 16.32 21.67
CA PRO A 266 -2.05 17.41 21.30
C PRO A 266 -3.34 16.86 20.69
N ALA A 267 -4.49 17.31 21.21
CA ALA A 267 -5.76 17.12 20.53
C ALA A 267 -5.75 17.85 19.17
N PRO A 268 -6.45 17.32 18.14
CA PRO A 268 -6.57 18.00 16.86
C PRO A 268 -7.30 19.34 17.03
N ARG A 269 -6.93 20.34 16.24
CA ARG A 269 -7.48 21.70 16.33
C ARG A 269 -8.91 21.79 15.80
N GLU A 270 -9.24 20.93 14.85
CA GLU A 270 -10.53 20.84 14.15
C GLU A 270 -10.84 19.35 13.97
N THR A 271 -12.11 18.98 13.95
CA THR A 271 -12.53 17.61 13.62
C THR A 271 -12.38 17.39 12.12
N ARG A 272 -11.68 16.32 11.69
CA ARG A 272 -11.56 15.96 10.26
C ARG A 272 -12.93 15.66 9.65
N ASP A 273 -13.09 15.91 8.35
CA ASP A 273 -14.26 15.41 7.62
C ASP A 273 -14.13 13.91 7.38
N ASP A 274 -15.01 13.14 8.02
CA ASP A 274 -15.06 11.69 7.95
C ASP A 274 -15.82 11.19 6.70
N SER A 275 -16.44 12.08 5.92
CA SER A 275 -17.37 11.71 4.85
C SER A 275 -16.76 10.83 3.75
N GLN A 276 -15.49 11.04 3.40
CA GLN A 276 -14.77 10.18 2.44
C GLN A 276 -14.54 8.78 3.01
N PHE A 277 -14.10 8.68 4.27
CA PHE A 277 -13.97 7.39 4.95
C PHE A 277 -15.31 6.66 5.05
N GLN A 278 -16.41 7.34 5.42
CA GLN A 278 -17.73 6.72 5.48
C GLN A 278 -18.18 6.19 4.11
N ARG A 279 -17.94 6.93 3.01
CA ARG A 279 -18.20 6.46 1.64
C ARG A 279 -17.32 5.27 1.24
N MET A 280 -16.03 5.26 1.61
CA MET A 280 -15.15 4.10 1.37
C MET A 280 -15.57 2.88 2.19
N ARG A 281 -16.02 3.06 3.44
CA ARG A 281 -16.59 1.96 4.23
C ARG A 281 -17.89 1.44 3.61
N ALA A 282 -18.75 2.30 3.07
CA ALA A 282 -19.95 1.87 2.37
C ALA A 282 -19.61 1.04 1.11
N ARG A 283 -18.60 1.46 0.34
CA ARG A 283 -18.08 0.71 -0.83
C ARG A 283 -17.52 -0.66 -0.45
N VAL A 284 -16.73 -0.73 0.63
CA VAL A 284 -16.25 -1.99 1.23
C VAL A 284 -17.40 -2.87 1.71
N GLN A 285 -18.47 -2.29 2.25
CA GLN A 285 -19.64 -3.04 2.72
C GLN A 285 -20.53 -3.60 1.58
N VAL A 286 -20.38 -3.10 0.36
CA VAL A 286 -20.90 -3.75 -0.85
C VAL A 286 -19.99 -4.92 -1.24
N GLN A 287 -18.68 -4.69 -1.33
CA GLN A 287 -17.66 -5.70 -1.67
C GLN A 287 -17.70 -6.93 -0.74
N LEU A 288 -18.02 -6.74 0.54
CA LEU A 288 -18.12 -7.80 1.56
C LEU A 288 -19.51 -8.46 1.68
N ALA A 289 -20.49 -8.09 0.84
CA ALA A 289 -21.80 -8.74 0.84
C ALA A 289 -21.77 -10.06 0.05
N GLY A 290 -22.56 -11.06 0.48
CA GLY A 290 -22.64 -12.33 -0.23
C GLY A 290 -23.42 -12.27 -1.55
N THR A 291 -24.25 -11.24 -1.72
CA THR A 291 -25.00 -10.92 -2.96
C THR A 291 -25.26 -9.41 -3.08
N PRO A 292 -25.44 -8.87 -4.30
CA PRO A 292 -25.90 -7.49 -4.49
C PRO A 292 -27.25 -7.22 -3.80
N GLU A 293 -28.17 -8.19 -3.81
CA GLU A 293 -29.45 -8.11 -3.09
C GLU A 293 -29.27 -7.92 -1.58
N GLU A 294 -28.33 -8.63 -0.95
CA GLU A 294 -28.00 -8.46 0.47
C GLU A 294 -27.51 -7.03 0.76
N ALA A 295 -26.62 -6.50 -0.07
CA ALA A 295 -26.14 -5.12 0.04
C ALA A 295 -27.30 -4.11 -0.14
N VAL A 296 -28.20 -4.33 -1.10
CA VAL A 296 -29.40 -3.48 -1.31
C VAL A 296 -30.30 -3.50 -0.07
N GLN A 297 -30.55 -4.67 0.54
CA GLN A 297 -31.37 -4.74 1.76
C GLN A 297 -30.67 -4.12 2.97
N ARG A 298 -29.34 -4.31 3.11
CA ARG A 298 -28.51 -3.70 4.15
C ARG A 298 -28.68 -2.19 4.17
N PHE A 299 -28.40 -1.52 3.06
CA PHE A 299 -28.44 -0.05 3.01
C PHE A 299 -29.87 0.51 3.04
N ARG A 300 -30.88 -0.21 2.53
CA ARG A 300 -32.30 0.14 2.75
C ARG A 300 -32.66 0.08 4.24
N GLY A 301 -32.20 -0.95 4.95
CA GLY A 301 -32.35 -1.07 6.40
C GLY A 301 -31.70 0.10 7.13
N GLU A 302 -30.44 0.40 6.83
CA GLU A 302 -29.69 1.51 7.47
C GLU A 302 -30.37 2.87 7.23
N LEU A 303 -30.79 3.16 5.99
CA LEU A 303 -31.51 4.39 5.63
C LEU A 303 -32.93 4.49 6.21
N SER A 304 -33.56 3.36 6.56
CA SER A 304 -34.87 3.34 7.23
C SER A 304 -34.80 3.58 8.74
N GLY A 305 -33.63 3.42 9.34
CA GLY A 305 -33.36 3.68 10.75
C GLY A 305 -32.65 5.01 10.96
N THR A 306 -31.62 4.98 11.79
CA THR A 306 -30.70 6.12 12.01
C THR A 306 -29.32 5.76 11.43
N PRO A 307 -29.04 6.08 10.15
CA PRO A 307 -27.73 5.84 9.55
C PRO A 307 -26.66 6.66 10.27
N ARG A 308 -25.41 6.17 10.33
CA ARG A 308 -24.28 6.98 10.84
C ARG A 308 -24.01 8.18 9.93
N ASP A 309 -24.03 7.92 8.63
CA ASP A 309 -23.91 8.90 7.57
C ASP A 309 -24.95 8.52 6.50
N ALA A 310 -25.96 9.38 6.31
CA ALA A 310 -27.07 9.14 5.40
C ALA A 310 -26.68 9.26 3.92
N GLU A 311 -25.57 9.93 3.61
CA GLU A 311 -25.08 10.07 2.24
C GLU A 311 -24.15 8.91 1.88
N ALA A 312 -23.28 8.48 2.80
CA ALA A 312 -22.52 7.25 2.64
C ALA A 312 -23.42 6.00 2.57
N ALA A 313 -24.45 5.89 3.41
CA ALA A 313 -25.41 4.77 3.34
C ALA A 313 -26.19 4.78 2.01
N ARG A 314 -26.54 5.96 1.47
CA ARG A 314 -27.15 6.09 0.15
C ARG A 314 -26.19 5.80 -0.99
N TYR A 315 -24.92 6.16 -0.85
CA TYR A 315 -23.86 5.79 -1.80
C TYR A 315 -23.66 4.27 -1.86
N GLY A 316 -23.63 3.59 -0.70
CA GLY A 316 -23.65 2.13 -0.63
C GLY A 316 -24.87 1.52 -1.31
N LEU A 317 -26.06 2.12 -1.13
CA LEU A 317 -27.27 1.70 -1.84
C LEU A 317 -27.16 1.89 -3.36
N VAL A 318 -26.59 3.00 -3.85
CA VAL A 318 -26.36 3.23 -5.28
C VAL A 318 -25.46 2.14 -5.87
N LEU A 319 -24.32 1.87 -5.25
CA LEU A 319 -23.39 0.82 -5.70
C LEU A 319 -24.05 -0.56 -5.71
N ALA A 320 -24.74 -0.94 -4.63
CA ALA A 320 -25.46 -2.19 -4.54
C ALA A 320 -26.58 -2.33 -5.60
N LEU A 321 -27.26 -1.23 -5.93
CA LEU A 321 -28.27 -1.21 -7.01
C LEU A 321 -27.65 -1.28 -8.40
N ILE A 322 -26.44 -0.75 -8.62
CA ILE A 322 -25.68 -0.92 -9.88
C ILE A 322 -25.28 -2.38 -10.04
N GLU A 323 -24.71 -3.01 -9.02
CA GLU A 323 -24.33 -4.43 -9.05
C GLU A 323 -25.54 -5.37 -9.21
N ALA A 324 -26.69 -5.03 -8.61
CA ALA A 324 -27.96 -5.73 -8.83
C ALA A 324 -28.62 -5.44 -10.19
N GLY A 325 -28.00 -4.62 -11.06
CA GLY A 325 -28.53 -4.27 -12.39
C GLY A 325 -29.72 -3.29 -12.40
N ARG A 326 -30.06 -2.68 -11.25
CA ARG A 326 -31.28 -1.89 -11.01
C ARG A 326 -31.09 -0.41 -11.33
N ALA A 327 -30.69 -0.13 -12.58
CA ALA A 327 -30.28 1.20 -13.07
C ALA A 327 -31.30 2.35 -12.82
N ASP A 328 -32.60 2.06 -12.83
CA ASP A 328 -33.66 3.05 -12.59
C ASP A 328 -33.85 3.41 -11.12
N GLU A 329 -33.45 2.54 -10.20
CA GLU A 329 -33.43 2.82 -8.76
C GLU A 329 -32.09 3.45 -8.36
N ALA A 330 -30.97 2.91 -8.88
CA ALA A 330 -29.63 3.48 -8.68
C ALA A 330 -29.58 4.97 -9.07
N GLY A 331 -30.14 5.34 -10.23
CA GLY A 331 -30.16 6.73 -10.68
C GLY A 331 -30.98 7.69 -9.81
N LYS A 332 -32.05 7.21 -9.16
CA LYS A 332 -32.88 8.03 -8.25
C LYS A 332 -32.15 8.30 -6.94
N GLU A 333 -31.51 7.27 -6.39
CA GLU A 333 -30.70 7.39 -5.18
C GLU A 333 -29.45 8.26 -5.44
N LEU A 334 -28.81 8.11 -6.60
CA LEU A 334 -27.63 8.88 -6.99
C LEU A 334 -27.92 10.36 -7.25
N ALA A 335 -29.05 10.69 -7.91
CA ALA A 335 -29.49 12.08 -8.10
C ALA A 335 -29.58 12.84 -6.76
N THR A 336 -30.08 12.18 -5.71
CA THR A 336 -30.17 12.76 -4.34
C THR A 336 -28.80 13.14 -3.75
N LEU A 337 -27.72 12.52 -4.24
CA LEU A 337 -26.34 12.80 -3.83
C LEU A 337 -25.68 13.86 -4.73
N THR A 338 -25.84 13.74 -6.05
CA THR A 338 -25.23 14.65 -7.03
C THR A 338 -25.88 16.04 -7.04
N ASP A 339 -27.17 16.16 -6.71
CA ASP A 339 -27.85 17.46 -6.51
C ASP A 339 -27.22 18.30 -5.38
N LYS A 340 -26.63 17.63 -4.38
CA LYS A 340 -25.94 18.29 -3.25
C LYS A 340 -24.45 18.51 -3.52
N ALA A 341 -23.76 17.46 -3.98
CA ALA A 341 -22.30 17.43 -4.09
C ALA A 341 -21.85 16.89 -5.46
N PRO A 342 -22.08 17.65 -6.56
CA PRO A 342 -21.90 17.17 -7.94
C PRO A 342 -20.43 16.92 -8.34
N ASN A 343 -19.46 17.32 -7.51
CA ASN A 343 -18.03 17.20 -7.80
C ASN A 343 -17.33 16.04 -7.05
N THR A 344 -18.03 15.40 -6.11
CA THR A 344 -17.56 14.24 -5.33
C THR A 344 -17.13 13.12 -6.27
N LEU A 345 -15.89 12.66 -6.15
CA LEU A 345 -15.26 11.72 -7.09
C LEU A 345 -16.00 10.38 -7.10
N GLU A 346 -16.38 9.92 -5.93
CA GLU A 346 -17.08 8.69 -5.64
C GLU A 346 -18.45 8.63 -6.34
N TYR A 347 -19.17 9.75 -6.36
CA TYR A 347 -20.48 9.88 -7.00
C TYR A 347 -20.32 9.95 -8.54
N LEU A 348 -19.32 10.70 -9.04
CA LEU A 348 -19.02 10.79 -10.47
C LEU A 348 -18.54 9.47 -11.09
N LEU A 349 -17.87 8.62 -10.32
CA LEU A 349 -17.48 7.28 -10.74
C LEU A 349 -18.69 6.33 -10.77
N ALA A 350 -19.56 6.38 -9.75
CA ALA A 350 -20.81 5.61 -9.74
C ALA A 350 -21.78 6.03 -10.86
N ASP A 351 -21.81 7.32 -11.22
CA ASP A 351 -22.62 7.85 -12.33
C ASP A 351 -22.13 7.33 -13.69
N ALA A 352 -20.81 7.28 -13.89
CA ALA A 352 -20.22 6.66 -15.07
C ALA A 352 -20.45 5.14 -15.12
N GLU A 353 -20.36 4.43 -13.98
CA GLU A 353 -20.67 3.00 -13.88
C GLU A 353 -22.17 2.72 -14.16
N LEU A 354 -23.07 3.62 -13.74
CA LEU A 354 -24.50 3.60 -14.05
C LEU A 354 -24.80 3.86 -15.54
N HIS A 355 -24.15 4.84 -16.17
CA HIS A 355 -24.23 5.04 -17.62
C HIS A 355 -23.76 3.80 -18.38
N LEU A 356 -22.66 3.16 -17.96
CA LEU A 356 -22.19 1.91 -18.58
C LEU A 356 -23.17 0.75 -18.40
N LEU A 357 -23.84 0.64 -17.24
CA LEU A 357 -24.92 -0.34 -17.00
C LEU A 357 -26.12 -0.13 -17.93
N ARG A 358 -26.46 1.12 -18.27
CA ARG A 358 -27.51 1.47 -19.24
C ARG A 358 -27.10 1.29 -20.71
N GLY A 359 -25.83 0.97 -20.98
CA GLY A 359 -25.28 0.94 -22.34
C GLY A 359 -24.92 2.32 -22.91
N GLU A 360 -25.01 3.37 -22.10
CA GLU A 360 -24.79 4.79 -22.46
C GLU A 360 -23.29 5.15 -22.47
N ALA A 361 -22.45 4.27 -23.00
CA ALA A 361 -20.99 4.34 -22.85
C ALA A 361 -20.37 5.65 -23.37
N ALA A 362 -20.92 6.22 -24.44
CA ALA A 362 -20.51 7.53 -24.96
C ALA A 362 -20.70 8.68 -23.96
N LEU A 363 -21.74 8.64 -23.11
CA LEU A 363 -21.98 9.65 -22.07
C LEU A 363 -20.94 9.52 -20.95
N ALA A 364 -20.69 8.28 -20.49
CA ALA A 364 -19.64 8.00 -19.51
C ALA A 364 -18.26 8.45 -20.03
N VAL A 365 -17.95 8.21 -21.30
CA VAL A 365 -16.73 8.70 -21.97
C VAL A 365 -16.64 10.23 -21.94
N GLU A 366 -17.68 10.96 -22.33
CA GLU A 366 -17.67 12.44 -22.32
C GLU A 366 -17.51 13.01 -20.90
N GLN A 367 -18.26 12.46 -19.94
CA GLN A 367 -18.24 12.87 -18.53
C GLN A 367 -16.86 12.63 -17.90
N LEU A 368 -16.31 11.43 -18.03
CA LEU A 368 -15.01 11.09 -17.45
C LEU A 368 -13.87 11.86 -18.13
N GLN A 369 -13.93 12.08 -19.45
CA GLN A 369 -12.98 12.94 -20.15
C GLN A 369 -13.04 14.40 -19.66
N ARG A 370 -14.26 14.93 -19.41
CA ARG A 370 -14.46 16.25 -18.80
C ARG A 370 -13.85 16.32 -17.40
N GLN A 371 -14.01 15.28 -16.59
CA GLN A 371 -13.45 15.23 -15.24
C GLN A 371 -11.92 15.07 -15.23
N LEU A 372 -11.34 14.29 -16.17
CA LEU A 372 -9.88 14.18 -16.34
C LEU A 372 -9.21 15.48 -16.81
N ARG A 373 -9.91 16.33 -17.59
CA ARG A 373 -9.43 17.69 -17.89
C ARG A 373 -9.33 18.60 -16.67
N LEU A 374 -10.14 18.35 -15.63
CA LEU A 374 -10.12 19.09 -14.37
C LEU A 374 -9.18 18.47 -13.33
N ARG A 375 -8.96 17.15 -13.40
CA ARG A 375 -8.12 16.35 -12.50
C ARG A 375 -7.14 15.48 -13.31
N PRO A 376 -6.14 16.08 -14.00
CA PRO A 376 -5.18 15.33 -14.80
C PRO A 376 -4.36 14.38 -13.94
N GLY A 377 -4.17 13.14 -14.40
CA GLY A 377 -3.43 12.10 -13.67
C GLY A 377 -4.20 11.42 -12.54
N ASN A 378 -5.46 11.78 -12.26
CA ASN A 378 -6.27 11.07 -11.27
C ASN A 378 -6.58 9.64 -11.74
N HIS A 379 -5.89 8.68 -11.14
CA HIS A 379 -5.90 7.27 -11.53
C HIS A 379 -7.30 6.60 -11.49
N PRO A 380 -8.16 6.81 -10.47
CA PRO A 380 -9.54 6.29 -10.50
C PRO A 380 -10.32 6.74 -11.74
N LEU A 381 -10.25 8.02 -12.09
CA LEU A 381 -10.87 8.56 -13.32
C LEU A 381 -10.22 7.98 -14.58
N THR A 382 -8.89 7.82 -14.62
CA THR A 382 -8.21 7.21 -15.78
C THR A 382 -8.67 5.78 -16.03
N MET A 383 -8.74 4.97 -14.97
CA MET A 383 -9.16 3.57 -15.04
C MET A 383 -10.62 3.44 -15.46
N ALA A 384 -11.52 4.27 -14.89
CA ALA A 384 -12.91 4.32 -15.32
C ALA A 384 -13.05 4.79 -16.78
N TYR A 385 -12.28 5.80 -17.22
CA TYR A 385 -12.33 6.34 -18.58
C TYR A 385 -11.87 5.32 -19.62
N ALA A 386 -10.82 4.56 -19.32
CA ALA A 386 -10.37 3.47 -20.19
C ALA A 386 -11.42 2.34 -20.28
N ARG A 387 -12.07 1.95 -19.16
CA ARG A 387 -13.21 1.02 -19.17
C ARG A 387 -14.38 1.55 -20.00
N ALA A 388 -14.70 2.84 -19.90
CA ALA A 388 -15.78 3.46 -20.66
C ALA A 388 -15.47 3.49 -22.17
N LEU A 389 -14.26 3.91 -22.56
CA LEU A 389 -13.79 3.88 -23.95
C LEU A 389 -13.79 2.47 -24.55
N MET A 390 -13.45 1.45 -23.76
CA MET A 390 -13.49 0.04 -24.18
C MET A 390 -14.93 -0.42 -24.48
N ARG A 391 -15.90 0.00 -23.65
CA ARG A 391 -17.34 -0.27 -23.88
C ARG A 391 -17.91 0.54 -25.06
N ASP A 392 -17.43 1.76 -25.25
CA ASP A 392 -17.76 2.68 -26.35
C ASP A 392 -16.98 2.38 -27.66
N GLN A 393 -16.47 1.14 -27.79
CA GLN A 393 -15.78 0.59 -28.98
C GLN A 393 -14.57 1.42 -29.46
N LYS A 394 -13.86 2.08 -28.54
CA LYS A 394 -12.68 2.93 -28.81
C LYS A 394 -11.39 2.38 -28.15
N PRO A 395 -11.03 1.09 -28.34
CA PRO A 395 -9.93 0.46 -27.62
C PRO A 395 -8.56 1.11 -27.90
N HIS A 396 -8.27 1.60 -29.10
CA HIS A 396 -7.02 2.32 -29.39
C HIS A 396 -6.83 3.59 -28.53
N ILE A 397 -7.93 4.27 -28.16
CA ILE A 397 -7.87 5.46 -27.29
C ILE A 397 -7.64 5.01 -25.84
N ALA A 398 -8.33 3.94 -25.39
CA ALA A 398 -8.11 3.36 -24.08
C ALA A 398 -6.67 2.82 -23.91
N GLU A 399 -6.10 2.21 -24.95
CA GLU A 399 -4.71 1.76 -24.99
C GLU A 399 -3.76 2.95 -24.78
N SER A 400 -3.91 4.00 -25.59
CA SER A 400 -3.09 5.22 -25.49
C SER A 400 -3.14 5.83 -24.08
N VAL A 401 -4.32 5.85 -23.46
CA VAL A 401 -4.53 6.33 -22.09
C VAL A 401 -3.82 5.46 -21.05
N LEU A 402 -3.95 4.13 -21.15
CA LEU A 402 -3.38 3.19 -20.18
C LEU A 402 -1.87 3.02 -20.34
N VAL A 403 -1.32 3.15 -21.54
CA VAL A 403 0.13 3.17 -21.79
C VAL A 403 0.82 4.39 -21.17
N GLU A 404 0.14 5.54 -21.06
CA GLU A 404 0.67 6.68 -20.29
C GLU A 404 0.49 6.50 -18.79
N GLN A 405 -0.62 5.89 -18.34
CA GLN A 405 -0.87 5.63 -16.92
C GLN A 405 0.08 4.55 -16.35
N SER A 406 0.48 3.53 -17.12
CA SER A 406 1.38 2.47 -16.67
C SER A 406 2.79 2.97 -16.35
N LYS A 407 3.23 4.05 -16.99
CA LYS A 407 4.49 4.75 -16.66
C LYS A 407 4.44 5.44 -15.29
N GLN A 408 3.24 5.77 -14.80
CA GLN A 408 3.03 6.47 -13.53
C GLN A 408 2.72 5.51 -12.37
N ARG A 409 1.95 4.45 -12.63
CA ARG A 409 1.71 3.35 -11.68
C ARG A 409 2.12 1.99 -12.28
N PRO A 410 3.44 1.73 -12.44
CA PRO A 410 3.94 0.50 -13.04
C PRO A 410 3.74 -0.75 -12.18
N ASN A 411 3.46 -0.60 -10.87
CA ASN A 411 3.35 -1.71 -9.92
C ASN A 411 1.90 -2.11 -9.59
N ASP A 412 0.92 -1.49 -10.26
CA ASP A 412 -0.51 -1.79 -10.21
C ASP A 412 -0.87 -2.94 -11.18
N PRO A 413 -1.24 -4.14 -10.70
CA PRO A 413 -1.63 -5.24 -11.57
C PRO A 413 -2.97 -4.99 -12.29
N GLY A 414 -3.89 -4.25 -11.67
CA GLY A 414 -5.22 -3.96 -12.22
C GLY A 414 -5.16 -3.12 -13.49
N LEU A 415 -4.20 -2.18 -13.55
CA LEU A 415 -3.86 -1.43 -14.75
C LEU A 415 -3.34 -2.34 -15.86
N TRP A 416 -2.32 -3.17 -15.60
CA TRP A 416 -1.73 -4.05 -16.62
C TRP A 416 -2.73 -5.08 -17.16
N TYR A 417 -3.62 -5.60 -16.30
CA TYR A 417 -4.74 -6.44 -16.72
C TYR A 417 -5.69 -5.71 -17.68
N LEU A 418 -6.13 -4.50 -17.32
CA LEU A 418 -7.04 -3.72 -18.17
C LEU A 418 -6.37 -3.30 -19.50
N LEU A 419 -5.09 -2.90 -19.45
CA LEU A 419 -4.31 -2.55 -20.63
C LEU A 419 -4.17 -3.75 -21.58
N ALA A 420 -3.92 -4.95 -21.06
CA ALA A 420 -3.91 -6.17 -21.85
C ALA A 420 -5.24 -6.41 -22.59
N GLU A 421 -6.37 -6.44 -21.87
CA GLU A 421 -7.68 -6.68 -22.51
C GLU A 421 -8.03 -5.62 -23.57
N VAL A 422 -7.73 -4.36 -23.27
CA VAL A 422 -7.88 -3.24 -24.21
C VAL A 422 -6.99 -3.42 -25.45
N GLN A 423 -5.74 -3.86 -25.29
CA GLN A 423 -4.81 -4.12 -26.41
C GLN A 423 -5.24 -5.31 -27.27
N GLY A 424 -5.85 -6.34 -26.66
CA GLY A 424 -6.49 -7.43 -27.40
C GLY A 424 -7.63 -6.92 -28.28
N LEU A 425 -8.49 -6.04 -27.75
CA LEU A 425 -9.59 -5.42 -28.50
C LEU A 425 -9.11 -4.40 -29.55
N ALA A 426 -7.95 -3.76 -29.33
CA ALA A 426 -7.27 -2.91 -30.31
C ALA A 426 -6.52 -3.70 -31.39
N GLY A 427 -6.43 -5.04 -31.27
CA GLY A 427 -5.63 -5.88 -32.16
C GLY A 427 -4.11 -5.72 -32.00
N ASN A 428 -3.63 -5.00 -30.98
CA ASN A 428 -2.20 -4.94 -30.66
C ASN A 428 -1.78 -6.20 -29.88
N ILE A 429 -1.69 -7.33 -30.61
CA ILE A 429 -1.35 -8.65 -30.03
C ILE A 429 0.06 -8.67 -29.42
N LEU A 430 0.99 -7.85 -29.95
CA LEU A 430 2.33 -7.68 -29.39
C LEU A 430 2.28 -7.03 -28.01
N GLY A 431 1.59 -5.87 -27.91
CA GLY A 431 1.39 -5.15 -26.66
C GLY A 431 0.59 -5.95 -25.62
N LEU A 432 -0.49 -6.62 -26.05
CA LEU A 432 -1.29 -7.56 -25.25
C LEU A 432 -0.40 -8.56 -24.49
N HIS A 433 0.54 -9.22 -25.19
CA HIS A 433 1.44 -10.19 -24.55
C HIS A 433 2.44 -9.52 -23.60
N GLN A 434 2.96 -8.33 -23.91
CA GLN A 434 3.84 -7.58 -23.01
C GLN A 434 3.09 -7.17 -21.72
N SER A 435 1.89 -6.60 -21.85
CA SER A 435 1.07 -6.16 -20.71
C SER A 435 0.59 -7.34 -19.84
N ARG A 436 0.25 -8.49 -20.45
CA ARG A 436 -0.03 -9.72 -19.68
C ARG A 436 1.22 -10.25 -18.96
N ALA A 437 2.41 -10.10 -19.53
CA ALA A 437 3.64 -10.48 -18.84
C ALA A 437 3.85 -9.64 -17.57
N GLU A 438 3.69 -8.31 -17.65
CA GLU A 438 3.81 -7.43 -16.48
C GLU A 438 2.75 -7.73 -15.41
N TYR A 439 1.51 -8.00 -15.81
CA TYR A 439 0.48 -8.51 -14.89
C TYR A 439 0.92 -9.80 -14.16
N PHE A 440 1.47 -10.78 -14.87
CA PHE A 440 1.92 -12.02 -14.27
C PHE A 440 3.18 -11.85 -13.40
N ILE A 441 4.11 -10.96 -13.77
CA ILE A 441 5.29 -10.60 -12.94
C ILE A 441 4.82 -10.01 -11.60
N LEU A 442 3.90 -9.04 -11.63
CA LEU A 442 3.43 -8.35 -10.42
C LEU A 442 2.62 -9.24 -9.47
N ASN A 443 2.04 -10.33 -9.99
CA ASN A 443 1.34 -11.35 -9.22
C ASN A 443 2.19 -12.62 -8.99
N GLY A 444 3.51 -12.58 -9.25
CA GLY A 444 4.43 -13.69 -8.95
C GLY A 444 4.29 -14.94 -9.83
N VAL A 445 3.48 -14.93 -10.88
CA VAL A 445 3.22 -16.07 -11.77
C VAL A 445 4.25 -16.10 -12.92
N LEU A 446 5.53 -16.17 -12.55
CA LEU A 446 6.67 -15.91 -13.44
C LEU A 446 6.69 -16.78 -14.70
N ASP A 447 6.30 -18.05 -14.61
CA ASP A 447 6.28 -18.97 -15.77
C ASP A 447 5.26 -18.53 -16.84
N GLN A 448 4.11 -17.97 -16.41
CA GLN A 448 3.13 -17.41 -17.33
C GLN A 448 3.63 -16.11 -17.94
N ALA A 449 4.36 -15.28 -17.19
CA ALA A 449 5.00 -14.08 -17.74
C ALA A 449 6.04 -14.42 -18.82
N GLU A 450 6.92 -15.39 -18.54
CA GLU A 450 7.92 -15.90 -19.49
C GLU A 450 7.25 -16.46 -20.75
N GLN A 451 6.15 -17.21 -20.61
CA GLN A 451 5.35 -17.70 -21.73
C GLN A 451 4.75 -16.55 -22.56
N GLN A 452 4.20 -15.49 -21.95
CA GLN A 452 3.68 -14.34 -22.68
C GLN A 452 4.79 -13.59 -23.43
N LEU A 453 5.94 -13.33 -22.79
CA LEU A 453 7.10 -12.71 -23.45
C LEU A 453 7.64 -13.58 -24.60
N GLY A 454 7.61 -14.91 -24.46
CA GLY A 454 7.94 -15.86 -25.53
C GLY A 454 6.98 -15.82 -26.73
N TYR A 455 5.74 -15.34 -26.56
CA TYR A 455 4.82 -15.02 -27.67
C TYR A 455 5.11 -13.62 -28.24
N ALA A 456 5.31 -12.61 -27.40
CA ALA A 456 5.68 -11.26 -27.83
C ALA A 456 6.97 -11.26 -28.69
N LEU A 457 8.00 -12.02 -28.29
CA LEU A 457 9.27 -12.12 -29.00
C LEU A 457 9.11 -12.68 -30.43
N LYS A 458 8.21 -13.65 -30.61
CA LYS A 458 7.89 -14.23 -31.93
C LYS A 458 7.15 -13.23 -32.83
N LEU A 459 6.35 -12.34 -32.25
CA LEU A 459 5.63 -11.29 -32.97
C LEU A 459 6.51 -10.07 -33.27
N ALA A 460 7.54 -9.79 -32.47
CA ALA A 460 8.49 -8.70 -32.71
C ALA A 460 9.33 -8.92 -33.98
N GLY A 461 9.59 -10.18 -34.36
CA GLY A 461 10.16 -10.55 -35.65
C GLY A 461 11.56 -9.94 -35.90
N THR A 462 11.64 -8.93 -36.77
CA THR A 462 12.87 -8.22 -37.10
C THR A 462 13.03 -6.87 -36.38
N ASP A 463 12.11 -6.48 -35.48
CA ASP A 463 12.33 -5.33 -34.60
C ASP A 463 13.36 -5.69 -33.51
N HIS A 464 14.62 -5.35 -33.78
CA HIS A 464 15.72 -5.54 -32.86
C HIS A 464 15.57 -4.75 -31.55
N VAL A 465 14.89 -3.60 -31.54
CA VAL A 465 14.73 -2.78 -30.32
C VAL A 465 13.71 -3.42 -29.38
N THR A 466 12.54 -3.80 -29.91
CA THR A 466 11.52 -4.50 -29.13
C THR A 466 11.98 -5.90 -28.71
N SER A 467 12.65 -6.65 -29.60
CA SER A 467 13.22 -7.95 -29.26
C SER A 467 14.26 -7.86 -28.15
N SER A 468 15.14 -6.85 -28.19
CA SER A 468 16.14 -6.64 -27.13
C SER A 468 15.50 -6.29 -25.78
N ARG A 469 14.42 -5.49 -25.77
CA ARG A 469 13.65 -5.17 -24.55
C ARG A 469 12.98 -6.42 -23.98
N ILE A 470 12.38 -7.25 -24.82
CA ILE A 470 11.74 -8.51 -24.39
C ILE A 470 12.77 -9.49 -23.85
N ASN A 471 13.93 -9.62 -24.49
CA ASN A 471 15.03 -10.47 -24.00
C ASN A 471 15.62 -9.98 -22.68
N ALA A 472 15.74 -8.66 -22.48
CA ALA A 472 16.11 -8.10 -21.18
C ALA A 472 15.07 -8.43 -20.11
N ARG A 473 13.77 -8.28 -20.41
CA ARG A 473 12.69 -8.59 -19.46
C ARG A 473 12.57 -10.09 -19.14
N LEU A 474 12.94 -10.96 -20.07
CA LEU A 474 13.11 -12.40 -19.82
C LEU A 474 14.27 -12.68 -18.85
N ALA A 475 15.38 -11.95 -18.95
CA ALA A 475 16.49 -12.06 -17.99
C ALA A 475 16.07 -11.55 -16.59
N ASP A 476 15.33 -10.44 -16.49
CA ASP A 476 14.76 -9.96 -15.22
C ASP A 476 13.92 -11.05 -14.52
N ILE A 477 13.10 -11.79 -15.28
CA ILE A 477 12.29 -12.91 -14.75
C ILE A 477 13.18 -14.03 -14.21
N GLY A 478 14.28 -14.35 -14.91
CA GLY A 478 15.29 -15.29 -14.43
C GLY A 478 15.86 -14.89 -13.06
N GLU A 479 16.33 -13.65 -12.93
CA GLU A 479 16.82 -13.14 -11.64
C GLU A 479 15.72 -13.06 -10.56
N MET A 480 14.45 -12.84 -10.94
CA MET A 480 13.34 -12.87 -9.98
C MET A 480 13.03 -14.29 -9.51
N ARG A 481 13.13 -15.29 -10.39
CA ARG A 481 12.98 -16.71 -10.06
C ARG A 481 14.11 -17.19 -9.14
N GLU A 482 15.37 -16.90 -9.49
CA GLU A 482 16.53 -17.23 -8.64
C GLU A 482 16.44 -16.58 -7.24
N ARG A 483 15.91 -15.35 -7.14
CA ARG A 483 15.62 -14.71 -5.83
C ARG A 483 14.47 -15.38 -5.09
N MET A 484 13.40 -15.79 -5.77
CA MET A 484 12.25 -16.48 -5.15
C MET A 484 12.58 -17.91 -4.69
N GLU A 485 13.56 -18.57 -5.33
CA GLU A 485 14.06 -19.90 -4.94
C GLU A 485 15.22 -19.85 -3.93
N GLY A 486 16.02 -18.77 -3.96
CA GLY A 486 17.24 -18.59 -3.16
C GLY A 486 17.07 -17.83 -1.84
N PHE A 487 15.88 -17.30 -1.55
CA PHE A 487 15.50 -16.81 -0.21
C PHE A 487 15.00 -17.97 0.64
#